data_AF-A0A453PXY8-F1
#
_entry.id   AF-A0A453PXY8-F1
#
_cell.length_a   1.000
_cell.length_b   1.000
_cell.length_c   1.000
_cell.angle_alpha   90.00
_cell.angle_beta   90.00
_cell.angle_gamma   90.00
#
_symmetry.space_group_name_H-M   'P 1'
#
loop_
_entity.id
_entity.type
_entity.pdbx_description
1 polymer ?
#
loop_
_entity_poly.entity_id
_entity_poly.type
_entity_poly.pdbx_seq_one_letter_code
_entity_poly.pdbx_strand_id
1 'polypeptide(L)'
;MRKPQGRGLDLARKHVTSCLAELSSMLKSQEFLKSQSDITSQKGDESCTTASGCRPIGFDVSLNSRLLSPAPPRAVQILAWSDAIRYFEKLLHDLDIICALSLDPVLENVLHFIAQFQKSVPDLVPRAFLQTLLVQDGKLYGRDLFCDVISRALSLPDIIGDKEFQSNEFVVQLGQLVTNLLKILCTNTAWQRRKLGKSLQDWSTISIQLELALKREFGETRNVLADEVSLILSACCGNQLLYILILFCWWCRTCA
;
A
#
# COMPACT_ATOMS: atom_id res chain seq x y z
N MET A 1 15.80 19.74 9.61
CA MET A 1 16.08 19.70 8.15
C MET A 1 14.98 18.92 7.45
N ARG A 2 14.12 19.58 6.64
CA ARG A 2 13.09 18.89 5.83
C ARG A 2 13.81 18.12 4.72
N LYS A 3 13.82 16.78 4.77
CA LYS A 3 14.33 15.96 3.66
C LYS A 3 13.44 16.18 2.42
N PRO A 4 13.99 16.49 1.24
CA PRO A 4 13.20 16.65 0.03
C PRO A 4 12.80 15.26 -0.47
N GLN A 5 11.70 14.71 0.04
CA GLN A 5 11.25 13.35 -0.30
C GLN A 5 11.05 13.14 -1.82
N GLY A 6 10.69 14.20 -2.57
CA GLY A 6 10.52 14.13 -4.03
C GLY A 6 11.79 13.80 -4.81
N ARG A 7 12.95 14.38 -4.44
CA ARG A 7 14.23 14.14 -5.15
C ARG A 7 14.69 12.68 -5.04
N GLY A 8 14.33 12.00 -3.95
CA GLY A 8 14.62 10.59 -3.75
C GLY A 8 13.80 9.69 -4.66
N LEU A 9 12.51 9.99 -4.83
CA LEU A 9 11.62 9.24 -5.73
C LEU A 9 12.04 9.43 -7.19
N ASP A 10 12.36 10.65 -7.62
CA ASP A 10 12.84 10.91 -8.98
C ASP A 10 14.13 10.14 -9.29
N LEU A 11 15.06 10.06 -8.33
CA LEU A 11 16.28 9.28 -8.46
C LEU A 11 15.97 7.78 -8.51
N ALA A 12 15.06 7.29 -7.67
CA ALA A 12 14.63 5.89 -7.69
C ALA A 12 14.06 5.50 -9.06
N ARG A 13 13.28 6.37 -9.71
CA ARG A 13 12.77 6.12 -11.08
C ARG A 13 13.87 5.97 -12.13
N LYS A 14 14.94 6.77 -12.02
CA LYS A 14 16.12 6.63 -12.89
C LYS A 14 16.80 5.28 -12.68
N HIS A 15 16.94 4.84 -11.44
CA HIS A 15 17.47 3.51 -11.13
C HIS A 15 16.57 2.39 -11.65
N VAL A 16 15.25 2.50 -11.46
CA VAL A 16 14.29 1.53 -12.02
C VAL A 16 14.44 1.42 -13.54
N THR A 17 14.56 2.54 -14.24
CA THR A 17 14.77 2.56 -15.70
C THR A 17 16.07 1.85 -16.10
N SER A 18 17.17 2.10 -15.37
CA SER A 18 18.45 1.40 -15.57
C SER A 18 18.30 -0.11 -15.37
N CYS A 19 17.70 -0.53 -14.26
CA CYS A 19 17.51 -1.94 -13.94
C CYS A 19 16.64 -2.65 -14.99
N LEU A 20 15.59 -2.00 -15.50
CA LEU A 20 14.77 -2.56 -16.58
C LEU A 20 15.57 -2.75 -17.88
N ALA A 21 16.45 -1.80 -18.22
CA ALA A 21 17.33 -1.93 -19.38
C ALA A 21 18.36 -3.07 -19.20
N GLU A 22 18.89 -3.24 -17.98
CA GLU A 22 19.78 -4.34 -17.62
C GLU A 22 19.06 -5.70 -17.72
N LEU A 23 17.85 -5.82 -17.17
CA LEU A 23 17.04 -7.05 -17.28
C LEU A 23 16.74 -7.40 -18.73
N SER A 24 16.39 -6.42 -19.57
CA SER A 24 16.19 -6.63 -21.01
C SER A 24 17.46 -7.15 -21.69
N SER A 25 18.62 -6.61 -21.30
CA SER A 25 19.92 -7.05 -21.83
C SER A 25 20.26 -8.47 -21.37
N MET A 26 19.98 -8.80 -20.11
CA MET A 26 20.15 -10.15 -19.56
C MET A 26 19.26 -11.16 -20.29
N LEU A 27 17.99 -10.81 -20.57
CA LEU A 27 17.08 -11.67 -21.33
C LEU A 27 17.58 -11.91 -22.75
N LYS A 28 18.03 -10.87 -23.45
CA LYS A 28 18.60 -10.98 -24.82
C LYS A 28 19.87 -11.84 -24.85
N SER A 29 20.68 -11.79 -23.79
CA SER A 29 21.90 -12.60 -23.70
C SER A 29 21.65 -14.10 -23.55
N GLN A 30 20.40 -14.52 -23.27
CA GLN A 30 20.05 -15.92 -23.04
C GLN A 30 20.40 -16.83 -24.23
N GLU A 31 20.10 -16.42 -25.46
CA GLU A 31 20.40 -17.22 -26.66
C GLU A 31 21.90 -17.45 -26.83
N PHE A 32 22.68 -16.39 -26.62
CA PHE A 32 24.13 -16.46 -26.63
C PHE A 32 24.65 -17.44 -25.56
N LEU A 33 24.17 -17.33 -24.32
CA LEU A 33 24.59 -18.20 -23.22
C LEU A 33 24.21 -19.67 -23.45
N LYS A 34 23.02 -19.94 -24.03
CA LYS A 34 22.61 -21.30 -24.41
C LYS A 34 23.53 -21.89 -25.47
N SER A 35 23.91 -21.10 -26.49
CA SER A 35 24.80 -21.55 -27.57
C SER A 35 26.22 -21.93 -27.09
N GLN A 36 26.65 -21.37 -25.95
CA GLN A 36 27.96 -21.67 -25.34
C GLN A 36 27.92 -22.88 -24.40
N SER A 37 26.73 -23.38 -24.05
CA SER A 37 26.55 -24.43 -23.03
C SER A 37 26.71 -25.87 -23.55
N ASP A 38 27.00 -26.03 -24.85
CA ASP A 38 27.34 -27.32 -25.43
C ASP A 38 28.72 -27.77 -24.92
N ILE A 39 28.74 -28.80 -24.06
CA ILE A 39 29.74 -29.90 -24.13
C ILE A 39 29.43 -31.05 -23.16
N THR A 40 28.73 -30.91 -22.01
CA THR A 40 28.44 -32.10 -21.15
C THR A 40 27.31 -31.97 -20.12
N SER A 41 26.47 -30.94 -20.18
CA SER A 41 25.50 -30.69 -19.10
C SER A 41 24.19 -31.45 -19.32
N GLN A 42 23.83 -32.32 -18.36
CA GLN A 42 22.53 -32.99 -18.29
C GLN A 42 21.41 -31.98 -18.55
N LYS A 43 20.59 -32.19 -19.59
CA LYS A 43 19.37 -31.42 -19.83
C LYS A 43 18.53 -31.45 -18.55
N GLY A 44 18.51 -30.33 -17.84
CA GLY A 44 17.56 -30.11 -16.76
C GLY A 44 16.16 -29.94 -17.35
N ASP A 45 15.14 -30.24 -16.55
CA ASP A 45 13.77 -29.81 -16.87
C ASP A 45 13.76 -28.29 -17.09
N GLU A 46 13.10 -27.79 -18.14
CA GLU A 46 13.15 -26.37 -18.55
C GLU A 46 12.77 -25.43 -17.40
N SER A 47 11.91 -25.92 -16.51
CA SER A 47 11.40 -25.24 -15.32
C SER A 47 12.46 -24.84 -14.29
N CYS A 48 13.66 -25.45 -14.31
CA CYS A 48 14.68 -25.29 -13.25
C CYS A 48 16.08 -24.99 -13.81
N THR A 49 16.18 -24.23 -14.90
CA THR A 49 17.46 -23.91 -15.55
C THR A 49 17.86 -22.45 -15.39
N THR A 50 19.17 -22.21 -15.38
CA THR A 50 19.78 -20.88 -15.44
C THR A 50 19.66 -20.29 -16.85
N ALA A 51 20.11 -19.04 -17.07
CA ALA A 51 20.15 -18.40 -18.38
C ALA A 51 20.81 -19.25 -19.48
N SER A 52 21.83 -20.03 -19.11
CA SER A 52 22.57 -20.93 -20.00
C SER A 52 21.84 -22.24 -20.33
N GLY A 53 20.72 -22.55 -19.66
CA GLY A 53 20.07 -23.87 -19.77
C GLY A 53 20.66 -24.94 -18.84
N CYS A 54 21.73 -24.63 -18.10
CA CYS A 54 22.31 -25.54 -17.11
C CYS A 54 21.52 -25.54 -15.80
N ARG A 55 21.62 -26.65 -15.04
CA ARG A 55 21.12 -26.74 -13.67
C ARG A 55 21.86 -25.73 -12.77
N PRO A 56 21.15 -25.03 -11.87
CA PRO A 56 21.78 -24.08 -10.95
C PRO A 56 22.69 -24.80 -9.97
N ILE A 57 23.99 -24.51 -10.04
CA ILE A 57 25.00 -25.08 -9.14
C ILE A 57 24.80 -24.50 -7.73
N GLY A 58 24.86 -25.36 -6.72
CA GLY A 58 24.71 -24.96 -5.31
C GLY A 58 23.26 -24.89 -4.81
N PHE A 59 22.28 -25.16 -5.66
CA PHE A 59 20.87 -25.26 -5.27
C PHE A 59 20.43 -26.74 -5.25
N ASP A 60 20.11 -27.25 -4.07
CA ASP A 60 19.62 -28.62 -3.86
C ASP A 60 18.20 -28.58 -3.30
N VAL A 61 17.23 -28.99 -4.11
CA VAL A 61 15.80 -29.03 -3.72
C VAL A 61 15.54 -30.06 -2.60
N SER A 62 16.43 -31.04 -2.43
CA SER A 62 16.34 -32.06 -1.38
C SER A 62 16.94 -31.61 -0.03
N LEU A 63 17.52 -30.41 0.05
CA LEU A 63 18.18 -29.94 1.26
C LEU A 63 17.23 -29.91 2.47
N ASN A 64 15.97 -29.50 2.26
CA ASN A 64 14.97 -29.45 3.33
C ASN A 64 14.53 -30.83 3.86
N SER A 65 14.67 -31.91 3.10
CA SER A 65 14.37 -33.26 3.61
C SER A 65 15.52 -33.86 4.42
N ARG A 66 16.72 -33.29 4.27
CA ARG A 66 17.96 -33.77 4.91
C ARG A 66 18.30 -32.98 6.17
N LEU A 67 17.76 -31.77 6.32
CA LEU A 67 17.89 -30.98 7.55
C LEU A 67 16.83 -31.41 8.58
N LEU A 68 17.22 -31.50 9.85
CA LEU A 68 16.33 -31.77 10.99
C LEU A 68 15.46 -30.55 11.32
N SER A 69 14.74 -30.02 10.33
CA SER A 69 13.84 -28.90 10.55
C SER A 69 12.59 -29.38 11.31
N PRO A 70 12.07 -28.61 12.29
CA PRO A 70 10.86 -28.98 13.02
C PRO A 70 9.59 -28.92 12.17
N ALA A 71 9.67 -28.43 10.93
CA ALA A 71 8.57 -28.38 9.99
C ALA A 71 8.68 -29.54 8.98
N PRO A 72 7.54 -30.06 8.46
CA PRO A 72 7.56 -31.03 7.37
C PRO A 72 8.37 -30.52 6.17
N PRO A 73 9.11 -31.40 5.45
CA PRO A 73 9.86 -31.02 4.27
C PRO A 73 8.97 -30.30 3.24
N ARG A 74 9.39 -29.10 2.80
CA ARG A 74 8.70 -28.36 1.74
C ARG A 74 9.46 -28.50 0.44
N ALA A 75 8.74 -28.84 -0.63
CA ALA A 75 9.29 -28.80 -1.97
C ALA A 75 9.70 -27.34 -2.29
N VAL A 76 10.96 -27.16 -2.70
CA VAL A 76 11.47 -25.87 -3.15
C VAL A 76 11.41 -25.86 -4.67
N GLN A 77 10.53 -25.05 -5.23
CA GLN A 77 10.50 -24.84 -6.68
C GLN A 77 11.46 -23.70 -7.03
N ILE A 78 12.44 -24.00 -7.88
CA ILE A 78 13.30 -22.97 -8.46
C ILE A 78 12.52 -22.34 -9.62
N LEU A 79 12.46 -21.01 -9.67
CA LEU A 79 11.84 -20.31 -10.79
C LEU A 79 12.67 -20.52 -12.06
N ALA A 80 12.00 -20.74 -13.19
CA ALA A 80 12.65 -20.72 -14.48
C ALA A 80 13.26 -19.34 -14.74
N TRP A 81 14.35 -19.30 -15.50
CA TRP A 81 15.06 -18.04 -15.80
C TRP A 81 14.14 -16.94 -16.34
N SER A 82 13.28 -17.27 -17.31
CA SER A 82 12.32 -16.33 -17.90
C SER A 82 11.29 -15.83 -16.89
N ASP A 83 10.83 -16.70 -16.00
CA ASP A 83 9.89 -16.34 -14.93
C ASP A 83 10.56 -15.43 -13.89
N ALA A 84 11.83 -15.67 -13.58
CA ALA A 84 12.59 -14.81 -12.68
C ALA A 84 12.78 -13.40 -13.25
N ILE A 85 13.13 -13.27 -14.54
CA ILE A 85 13.22 -11.96 -15.21
C ILE A 85 11.87 -11.24 -15.18
N ARG A 86 10.79 -11.93 -15.59
CA ARG A 86 9.44 -11.37 -15.60
C ARG A 86 8.97 -10.94 -14.20
N TYR A 87 9.34 -11.69 -13.17
CA TYR A 87 9.06 -11.33 -11.78
C TYR A 87 9.74 -10.01 -11.40
N PHE A 88 11.03 -9.84 -11.71
CA PHE A 88 11.74 -8.60 -11.42
C PHE A 88 11.27 -7.41 -12.27
N GLU A 89 10.91 -7.63 -13.55
CA GLU A 89 10.30 -6.59 -14.39
C GLU A 89 8.98 -6.10 -13.78
N LYS A 90 8.09 -7.02 -13.40
CA LYS A 90 6.83 -6.67 -12.72
C LYS A 90 7.08 -5.90 -11.42
N LEU A 91 8.00 -6.39 -10.60
CA LEU A 91 8.39 -5.74 -9.34
C LEU A 91 8.85 -4.29 -9.57
N LEU A 92 9.72 -4.08 -10.56
CA LEU A 92 10.24 -2.77 -10.91
C LEU A 92 9.17 -1.83 -11.45
N HIS A 93 8.25 -2.33 -12.29
CA HIS A 93 7.10 -1.54 -12.75
C HIS A 93 6.17 -1.14 -11.62
N ASP A 94 5.84 -2.07 -10.72
CA ASP A 94 5.01 -1.77 -9.54
C ASP A 94 5.70 -0.71 -8.66
N LEU A 95 7.03 -0.74 -8.52
CA LEU A 95 7.79 0.29 -7.80
C LEU A 95 7.85 1.64 -8.53
N ASP A 96 7.95 1.68 -9.87
CA ASP A 96 7.92 2.93 -10.63
C ASP A 96 6.57 3.65 -10.47
N ILE A 97 5.47 2.90 -10.46
CA ILE A 97 4.12 3.45 -10.21
C ILE A 97 4.07 4.15 -8.85
N ILE A 98 4.65 3.53 -7.80
CA ILE A 98 4.72 4.15 -6.47
C ILE A 98 5.62 5.39 -6.48
N CYS A 99 6.75 5.34 -7.20
CA CYS A 99 7.67 6.48 -7.27
C CYS A 99 7.12 7.65 -8.09
N ALA A 100 6.14 7.42 -8.97
CA ALA A 100 5.42 8.45 -9.71
C ALA A 100 4.29 9.10 -8.91
N LEU A 101 4.04 8.65 -7.67
CA LEU A 101 3.00 9.18 -6.80
C LEU A 101 3.24 10.66 -6.49
N SER A 102 2.19 11.48 -6.71
CA SER A 102 2.12 12.83 -6.16
C SER A 102 2.02 12.74 -4.63
N LEU A 103 2.89 13.46 -3.91
CA LEU A 103 2.89 13.52 -2.45
C LEU A 103 1.95 14.62 -1.93
N ASP A 104 0.77 14.75 -2.54
CA ASP A 104 -0.26 15.70 -2.13
C ASP A 104 -1.02 15.14 -0.91
N PRO A 105 -1.24 15.93 0.15
CA PRO A 105 -1.80 15.44 1.40
C PRO A 105 -3.34 15.36 1.36
N VAL A 106 -3.93 15.16 0.18
CA VAL A 106 -5.39 15.04 -0.01
C VAL A 106 -5.78 13.59 0.18
N LEU A 107 -6.51 13.29 1.26
CA LEU A 107 -6.87 11.92 1.65
C LEU A 107 -7.60 11.14 0.54
N GLU A 108 -8.49 11.81 -0.20
CA GLU A 108 -9.24 11.20 -1.30
C GLU A 108 -8.31 10.72 -2.43
N ASN A 109 -7.34 11.56 -2.83
CA ASN A 109 -6.36 11.22 -3.86
C ASN A 109 -5.48 10.04 -3.42
N VAL A 110 -5.09 10.02 -2.15
CA VAL A 110 -4.34 8.90 -1.54
C VAL A 110 -5.14 7.60 -1.62
N LEU A 111 -6.40 7.62 -1.18
CA LEU A 111 -7.28 6.45 -1.19
C LEU A 111 -7.55 5.96 -2.62
N HIS A 112 -7.82 6.88 -3.55
CA HIS A 112 -8.01 6.57 -4.95
C HIS A 112 -6.75 5.94 -5.56
N PHE A 113 -5.56 6.49 -5.27
CA PHE A 113 -4.31 5.90 -5.74
C PHE A 113 -4.12 4.47 -5.23
N ILE A 114 -4.28 4.23 -3.92
CA ILE A 114 -4.16 2.87 -3.34
C ILE A 114 -5.17 1.93 -4.01
N ALA A 115 -6.39 2.42 -4.24
CA ALA A 115 -7.44 1.67 -4.89
C ALA A 115 -7.12 1.35 -6.37
N GLN A 116 -6.40 2.20 -7.10
CA GLN A 116 -5.95 1.84 -8.45
C GLN A 116 -4.75 0.89 -8.39
N PHE A 117 -3.80 1.17 -7.51
CA PHE A 117 -2.58 0.37 -7.36
C PHE A 117 -2.89 -1.08 -6.96
N GLN A 118 -3.81 -1.31 -6.04
CA GLN A 118 -4.12 -2.67 -5.60
C GLN A 118 -4.89 -3.50 -6.65
N LYS A 119 -5.55 -2.87 -7.64
CA LYS A 119 -6.18 -3.59 -8.77
C LYS A 119 -5.16 -4.27 -9.68
N SER A 120 -3.92 -3.77 -9.75
CA SER A 120 -2.86 -4.44 -10.49
C SER A 120 -2.31 -5.68 -9.79
N VAL A 121 -2.85 -6.03 -8.60
CA VAL A 121 -2.41 -7.14 -7.75
C VAL A 121 -0.89 -7.09 -7.52
N PRO A 122 -0.41 -6.03 -6.85
CA PRO A 122 1.02 -5.82 -6.62
C PRO A 122 1.60 -6.87 -5.66
N ASP A 123 2.87 -7.17 -5.86
CA ASP A 123 3.59 -8.14 -5.03
C ASP A 123 3.81 -7.63 -3.60
N LEU A 124 4.37 -8.49 -2.75
CA LEU A 124 4.61 -8.16 -1.35
C LEU A 124 5.49 -6.92 -1.16
N VAL A 125 6.58 -6.82 -1.92
CA VAL A 125 7.56 -5.76 -1.76
C VAL A 125 6.99 -4.37 -2.10
N PRO A 126 6.34 -4.15 -3.26
CA PRO A 126 5.70 -2.86 -3.56
C PRO A 126 4.62 -2.49 -2.55
N ARG A 127 3.81 -3.45 -2.11
CA ARG A 127 2.79 -3.24 -1.08
C ARG A 127 3.37 -2.77 0.26
N ALA A 128 4.43 -3.45 0.72
CA ALA A 128 5.11 -3.07 1.95
C ALA A 128 5.78 -1.70 1.82
N PHE A 129 6.41 -1.42 0.67
CA PHE A 129 7.03 -0.13 0.39
C PHE A 129 5.99 1.00 0.39
N LEU A 130 4.87 0.84 -0.30
CA LEU A 130 3.77 1.81 -0.32
C LEU A 130 3.24 2.08 1.09
N GLN A 131 3.06 1.03 1.89
CA GLN A 131 2.61 1.16 3.28
C GLN A 131 3.56 2.02 4.11
N THR A 132 4.87 1.78 4.01
CA THR A 132 5.91 2.57 4.69
C THR A 132 6.03 3.97 4.13
N LEU A 133 5.80 4.18 2.83
CA LEU A 133 5.81 5.51 2.23
C LEU A 133 4.63 6.35 2.76
N LEU A 134 3.44 5.77 2.82
CA LEU A 134 2.23 6.45 3.25
C LEU A 134 2.25 6.82 4.73
N VAL A 135 2.69 5.92 5.61
CA VAL A 135 2.67 6.13 7.05
C VAL A 135 4.07 6.07 7.62
N GLN A 136 4.60 7.22 8.04
CA GLN A 136 5.90 7.36 8.71
C GLN A 136 5.72 8.16 9.99
N ASP A 137 6.18 7.61 11.12
CA ASP A 137 6.13 8.27 12.44
C ASP A 137 4.75 8.86 12.79
N GLY A 138 3.67 8.16 12.41
CA GLY A 138 2.29 8.62 12.66
C GLY A 138 1.83 9.78 11.77
N LYS A 139 2.52 10.05 10.66
CA LYS A 139 2.21 11.12 9.71
C LYS A 139 2.02 10.57 8.29
N LEU A 140 1.19 11.25 7.51
CA LEU A 140 1.05 11.00 6.08
C LEU A 140 2.33 11.46 5.38
N TYR A 141 2.97 10.55 4.64
CA TYR A 141 4.27 10.76 4.00
C TYR A 141 5.37 11.22 4.97
N GLY A 142 5.23 11.02 6.29
CA GLY A 142 6.17 11.59 7.27
C GLY A 142 6.16 13.12 7.37
N ARG A 143 5.19 13.78 6.72
CA ARG A 143 5.11 15.25 6.59
C ARG A 143 3.89 15.83 7.28
N ASP A 144 2.71 15.34 6.94
CA ASP A 144 1.43 15.90 7.36
C ASP A 144 0.84 15.08 8.51
N LEU A 145 0.39 15.74 9.58
CA LEU A 145 -0.32 15.07 10.65
C LEU A 145 -1.67 14.56 10.14
N PHE A 146 -2.09 13.36 10.57
CA PHE A 146 -3.37 12.82 10.13
C PHE A 146 -4.55 13.70 10.56
N CYS A 147 -4.49 14.33 11.73
CA CYS A 147 -5.52 15.28 12.16
C CYS A 147 -5.70 16.42 11.15
N ASP A 148 -4.61 17.05 10.68
CA ASP A 148 -4.67 18.13 9.68
C ASP A 148 -5.17 17.64 8.31
N VAL A 149 -4.78 16.43 7.91
CA VAL A 149 -5.27 15.78 6.67
C VAL A 149 -6.77 15.53 6.75
N ILE A 150 -7.25 15.04 7.89
CA ILE A 150 -8.66 14.73 8.13
C ILE A 150 -9.48 16.02 8.23
N SER A 151 -9.02 17.04 8.96
CA SER A 151 -9.73 18.31 9.09
C SER A 151 -9.94 18.98 7.73
N ARG A 152 -8.93 18.94 6.85
CA ARG A 152 -9.06 19.39 5.46
C ARG A 152 -10.05 18.55 4.67
N ALA A 153 -10.02 17.23 4.82
CA ALA A 153 -10.94 16.33 4.11
C ALA A 153 -12.41 16.52 4.54
N LEU A 154 -12.64 16.86 5.81
CA LEU A 154 -13.98 17.11 6.37
C LEU A 154 -14.47 18.54 6.18
N SER A 155 -13.66 19.42 5.56
CA SER A 155 -13.97 20.87 5.43
C SER A 155 -14.38 21.51 6.77
N LEU A 156 -13.75 21.08 7.86
CA LEU A 156 -14.01 21.63 9.20
C LEU A 156 -13.63 23.13 9.20
N PRO A 157 -14.48 24.03 9.73
CA PRO A 157 -14.18 25.47 9.75
C PRO A 157 -12.81 25.75 10.42
N ASP A 158 -12.02 26.67 9.85
CA ASP A 158 -10.71 27.11 10.39
C ASP A 158 -10.77 27.65 11.83
N ILE A 159 -11.99 27.87 12.35
CA ILE A 159 -12.30 28.23 13.74
C ILE A 159 -11.85 27.13 14.73
N ILE A 160 -11.64 25.91 14.24
CA ILE A 160 -11.12 24.76 14.99
C ILE A 160 -9.56 24.73 15.01
N GLY A 161 -8.93 25.88 14.71
CA GLY A 161 -7.50 26.09 14.90
C GLY A 161 -7.04 26.13 16.37
N ASP A 162 -7.96 25.98 17.33
CA ASP A 162 -7.61 25.89 18.74
C ASP A 162 -6.91 24.56 19.04
N LYS A 163 -5.77 24.65 19.73
CA LYS A 163 -4.97 23.50 20.18
C LYS A 163 -5.79 22.48 20.98
N GLU A 164 -6.90 22.93 21.58
CA GLU A 164 -7.80 22.15 22.41
C GLU A 164 -8.58 21.09 21.60
N PHE A 165 -9.03 21.41 20.38
CA PHE A 165 -9.72 20.45 19.51
C PHE A 165 -8.76 19.41 18.93
N GLN A 166 -7.56 19.82 18.54
CA GLN A 166 -6.50 18.93 18.06
C GLN A 166 -6.03 17.96 19.16
N SER A 167 -6.14 18.36 20.43
CA SER A 167 -5.88 17.51 21.59
C SER A 167 -7.08 16.67 22.04
N ASN A 168 -8.24 16.83 21.39
CA ASN A 168 -9.42 16.09 21.77
C ASN A 168 -9.23 14.60 21.44
N GLU A 169 -9.56 13.75 22.41
CA GLU A 169 -9.33 12.31 22.36
C GLU A 169 -9.91 11.68 21.07
N PHE A 170 -11.05 12.19 20.60
CA PHE A 170 -11.68 11.67 19.38
C PHE A 170 -10.86 11.96 18.11
N VAL A 171 -10.19 13.12 17.98
CA VAL A 171 -9.39 13.47 16.80
C VAL A 171 -8.17 12.56 16.69
N VAL A 172 -7.56 12.26 17.84
CA VAL A 172 -6.44 11.32 17.94
C VAL A 172 -6.90 9.90 17.56
N GLN A 173 -8.06 9.46 18.07
CA GLN A 173 -8.64 8.15 17.73
C GLN A 173 -8.97 8.03 16.24
N LEU A 174 -9.56 9.07 15.64
CA LEU A 174 -9.86 9.12 14.21
C LEU A 174 -8.58 9.08 13.36
N GLY A 175 -7.53 9.82 13.75
CA GLY A 175 -6.21 9.76 13.13
C GLY A 175 -5.60 8.36 13.16
N GLN A 176 -5.70 7.67 14.29
CA GLN A 176 -5.24 6.28 14.42
C GLN A 176 -6.04 5.32 13.54
N LEU A 177 -7.35 5.55 13.41
CA LEU A 177 -8.23 4.72 12.59
C LEU A 177 -7.94 4.88 11.09
N VAL A 178 -7.73 6.12 10.63
CA VAL A 178 -7.28 6.41 9.25
C VAL A 178 -5.91 5.80 8.99
N THR A 179 -4.98 5.93 9.95
CA THR A 179 -3.66 5.29 9.85
C THR A 179 -3.78 3.77 9.68
N ASN A 180 -4.63 3.12 10.47
CA ASN A 180 -4.89 1.70 10.39
C ASN A 180 -5.53 1.31 9.05
N LEU A 181 -6.48 2.12 8.55
CA LEU A 181 -7.09 1.91 7.25
C LEU A 181 -6.06 1.92 6.12
N LEU A 182 -5.23 2.96 6.03
CA LEU A 182 -4.18 3.05 5.00
C LEU A 182 -3.24 1.84 5.04
N LYS A 183 -2.85 1.41 6.26
CA LYS A 183 -2.05 0.21 6.46
C LYS A 183 -2.75 -1.05 5.95
N ILE A 184 -4.03 -1.24 6.29
CA ILE A 184 -4.80 -2.41 5.88
C ILE A 184 -4.98 -2.44 4.37
N LEU A 185 -5.31 -1.32 3.73
CA LEU A 185 -5.49 -1.21 2.28
C LEU A 185 -4.20 -1.55 1.50
N CYS A 186 -3.03 -1.45 2.11
CA CYS A 186 -1.78 -1.89 1.49
C CYS A 186 -1.50 -3.40 1.62
N THR A 187 -2.26 -4.15 2.42
CA THR A 187 -2.05 -5.60 2.60
C THR A 187 -2.65 -6.43 1.46
N ASN A 188 -2.48 -7.75 1.47
CA ASN A 188 -3.13 -8.62 0.49
C ASN A 188 -4.66 -8.65 0.71
N THR A 189 -5.41 -8.98 -0.35
CA THR A 189 -6.88 -8.93 -0.38
C THR A 189 -7.55 -9.76 0.72
N ALA A 190 -7.04 -10.95 1.03
CA ALA A 190 -7.62 -11.79 2.09
C ALA A 190 -7.48 -11.12 3.47
N TRP A 191 -6.32 -10.51 3.72
CA TRP A 191 -6.05 -9.78 4.95
C TRP A 191 -6.84 -8.46 5.04
N GLN A 192 -6.97 -7.73 3.92
CA GLN A 192 -7.83 -6.56 3.80
C GLN A 192 -9.24 -6.90 4.26
N ARG A 193 -9.89 -7.92 3.66
CA ARG A 193 -11.26 -8.33 4.02
C ARG A 193 -11.38 -8.66 5.51
N ARG A 194 -10.48 -9.49 6.04
CA ARG A 194 -10.52 -9.93 7.44
C ARG A 194 -10.36 -8.77 8.42
N LYS A 195 -9.47 -7.82 8.15
CA LYS A 195 -9.17 -6.72 9.07
C LYS A 195 -10.15 -5.57 8.96
N LEU A 196 -10.56 -5.22 7.75
CA LEU A 196 -11.59 -4.20 7.56
C LEU A 196 -12.90 -4.63 8.22
N GLY A 197 -13.30 -5.89 8.08
CA GLY A 197 -14.50 -6.40 8.75
C GLY A 197 -14.48 -6.25 10.28
N LYS A 198 -13.30 -6.35 10.92
CA LYS A 198 -13.15 -6.10 12.36
C LYS A 198 -13.15 -4.61 12.70
N SER A 199 -12.59 -3.78 11.84
CA SER A 199 -12.48 -2.34 12.04
C SER A 199 -13.83 -1.60 11.93
N LEU A 200 -14.85 -2.20 11.30
CA LEU A 200 -16.16 -1.58 11.07
C LEU A 200 -16.84 -1.12 12.37
N GLN A 201 -16.71 -1.90 13.44
CA GLN A 201 -17.29 -1.54 14.73
C GLN A 201 -16.63 -0.27 15.28
N ASP A 202 -15.30 -0.19 15.21
CA ASP A 202 -14.54 0.98 15.65
C ASP A 202 -14.92 2.23 14.84
N TRP A 203 -15.09 2.07 13.51
CA TRP A 203 -15.58 3.14 12.63
C TRP A 203 -16.98 3.62 13.01
N SER A 204 -17.90 2.70 13.32
CA SER A 204 -19.26 3.03 13.75
C SER A 204 -19.25 3.79 15.07
N THR A 205 -18.52 3.31 16.08
CA THR A 205 -18.42 3.98 17.38
C THR A 205 -17.85 5.39 17.25
N ILE A 206 -16.77 5.56 16.49
CA ILE A 206 -16.14 6.87 16.29
C ILE A 206 -17.05 7.82 15.50
N SER A 207 -17.82 7.33 14.52
CA SER A 207 -18.78 8.18 13.81
C SER A 207 -19.86 8.76 14.73
N ILE A 208 -20.37 7.95 15.68
CA ILE A 208 -21.37 8.40 16.66
C ILE A 208 -20.74 9.40 17.63
N GLN A 209 -19.52 9.15 18.11
CA GLN A 209 -18.78 10.06 18.98
C GLN A 209 -18.51 11.41 18.30
N LEU A 210 -18.14 11.38 17.02
CA LEU A 210 -17.92 12.58 16.22
C LEU A 210 -19.21 13.38 16.08
N GLU A 211 -20.33 12.72 15.78
CA GLU A 211 -21.64 13.38 15.68
C GLU A 211 -22.05 14.04 17.01
N LEU A 212 -21.82 13.37 18.14
CA LEU A 212 -22.11 13.91 19.48
C LEU A 212 -21.18 15.09 19.85
N ALA A 213 -19.88 14.98 19.55
CA ALA A 213 -18.92 16.03 19.81
C ALA A 213 -19.22 17.30 19.00
N LEU A 214 -19.56 17.13 17.72
CA LEU A 214 -19.98 18.24 16.85
C LEU A 214 -21.27 18.90 17.37
N LYS A 215 -22.27 18.11 17.78
CA LYS A 215 -23.51 18.67 18.37
C LYS A 215 -23.24 19.48 19.64
N ARG A 216 -22.27 19.07 20.45
CA ARG A 216 -21.89 19.77 21.69
C ARG A 216 -21.18 21.10 21.41
N GLU A 217 -20.17 21.09 20.54
CA GLU A 217 -19.35 22.27 20.21
C GLU A 217 -20.14 23.32 19.40
N PHE A 218 -20.98 22.88 18.45
CA PHE A 218 -21.75 23.79 17.59
C PHE A 218 -23.12 24.16 18.16
N GLY A 219 -23.67 23.35 19.06
CA GLY A 219 -24.93 23.64 19.75
C GLY A 219 -24.84 24.84 20.71
N GLU A 220 -23.65 25.15 21.22
CA GLU A 220 -23.43 26.28 22.14
C GLU A 220 -23.08 27.60 21.41
N THR A 221 -22.67 27.58 20.13
CA THR A 221 -21.93 28.72 19.54
C THR A 221 -22.69 29.65 18.59
N ARG A 222 -23.83 29.32 17.95
CA ARG A 222 -24.75 30.32 17.30
C ARG A 222 -25.94 29.69 16.57
N ASN A 223 -27.15 30.13 16.92
CA ASN A 223 -28.46 29.65 16.44
C ASN A 223 -28.85 29.98 14.98
N VAL A 224 -27.94 30.21 14.03
CA VAL A 224 -28.35 30.53 12.63
C VAL A 224 -27.51 29.83 11.53
N LEU A 225 -26.30 29.35 11.82
CA LEU A 225 -25.44 28.62 10.85
C LEU A 225 -25.27 27.12 11.18
N ALA A 226 -25.82 26.67 12.31
CA ALA A 226 -25.62 25.33 12.85
C ALA A 226 -26.30 24.23 12.03
N ASP A 227 -27.46 24.50 11.41
CA ASP A 227 -28.17 23.50 10.62
C ASP A 227 -27.45 23.18 9.31
N GLU A 228 -26.94 24.17 8.58
CA GLU A 228 -26.16 23.92 7.35
C GLU A 228 -24.84 23.24 7.65
N VAL A 229 -24.09 23.65 8.68
CA VAL A 229 -22.80 23.04 9.04
C VAL A 229 -22.99 21.62 9.60
N SER A 230 -24.03 21.38 10.40
CA SER A 230 -24.39 20.04 10.89
C SER A 230 -24.85 19.12 9.77
N LEU A 231 -25.65 19.60 8.81
CA LEU A 231 -26.01 18.85 7.61
C LEU A 231 -24.82 18.59 6.69
N ILE A 232 -23.91 19.55 6.52
CA ILE A 232 -22.70 19.39 5.70
C ILE A 232 -21.73 18.42 6.37
N LEU A 233 -21.54 18.46 7.70
CA LEU A 233 -20.69 17.49 8.41
C LEU A 233 -21.32 16.12 8.53
N SER A 234 -22.63 16.02 8.76
CA SER A 234 -23.38 14.76 8.69
C SER A 234 -23.35 14.16 7.27
N ALA A 235 -23.49 15.01 6.24
CA ALA A 235 -23.39 14.59 4.84
C ALA A 235 -21.95 14.35 4.39
N CYS A 236 -20.92 15.02 4.91
CA CYS A 236 -19.51 14.78 4.57
C CYS A 236 -18.96 13.60 5.34
N CYS A 237 -19.15 13.50 6.66
CA CYS A 237 -18.82 12.30 7.40
C CYS A 237 -19.64 11.13 6.88
N GLY A 238 -20.95 11.30 6.67
CA GLY A 238 -21.82 10.31 6.06
C GLY A 238 -21.37 9.92 4.67
N ASN A 239 -21.12 10.84 3.74
CA ASN A 239 -20.73 10.53 2.36
C ASN A 239 -19.28 10.08 2.23
N GLN A 240 -18.31 10.52 3.02
CA GLN A 240 -16.93 10.02 2.97
C GLN A 240 -16.76 8.71 3.75
N LEU A 241 -17.47 8.50 4.87
CA LEU A 241 -17.57 7.16 5.46
C LEU A 241 -18.33 6.23 4.53
N LEU A 242 -19.43 6.68 3.92
CA LEU A 242 -20.15 5.92 2.91
C LEU A 242 -19.29 5.73 1.67
N TYR A 243 -18.43 6.65 1.26
CA TYR A 243 -17.51 6.50 0.13
C TYR A 243 -16.37 5.53 0.46
N ILE A 244 -15.84 5.56 1.69
CA ILE A 244 -14.89 4.56 2.20
C ILE A 244 -15.57 3.19 2.33
N LEU A 245 -16.84 3.14 2.76
CA LEU A 245 -17.67 1.94 2.85
C LEU A 245 -18.16 1.43 1.48
N ILE A 246 -18.35 2.32 0.50
CA ILE A 246 -18.71 2.02 -0.90
C ILE A 246 -17.46 1.55 -1.62
N LEU A 247 -16.31 2.21 -1.46
CA LEU A 247 -15.01 1.69 -1.88
C LEU A 247 -14.79 0.32 -1.25
N PHE A 248 -15.06 0.14 0.04
CA PHE A 248 -14.98 -1.14 0.75
C PHE A 248 -15.93 -2.23 0.17
N CYS A 249 -17.20 -1.90 -0.09
CA CYS A 249 -18.18 -2.82 -0.68
C CYS A 249 -17.88 -3.13 -2.16
N TRP A 250 -17.44 -2.13 -2.91
CA TRP A 250 -17.03 -2.24 -4.30
C TRP A 250 -15.74 -3.05 -4.44
N TRP A 251 -14.78 -2.83 -3.53
CA TRP A 251 -13.53 -3.61 -3.41
C TRP A 251 -13.80 -5.07 -3.07
N CYS A 252 -14.73 -5.31 -2.13
CA CYS A 252 -15.18 -6.67 -1.82
C CYS A 252 -15.83 -7.37 -3.01
N ARG A 253 -16.53 -6.64 -3.89
CA ARG A 253 -17.18 -7.17 -5.10
C ARG A 253 -16.25 -7.35 -6.31
N THR A 254 -15.27 -6.47 -6.49
CA THR A 254 -14.37 -6.49 -7.68
C THR A 254 -13.17 -7.41 -7.52
N CYS A 255 -12.77 -7.74 -6.30
CA CYS A 255 -11.75 -8.75 -6.04
C CYS A 255 -12.32 -10.16 -5.78
N ALA A 256 -13.62 -10.39 -6.00
CA ALA A 256 -14.26 -11.71 -5.93
C ALA A 256 -14.23 -12.40 -7.30
#